data_AF-A0A0E3QJS5-F1
#
_entry.id   AF-A0A0E3QJS5-F1
#
_cell.length_a   1.000
_cell.length_b   1.000
_cell.length_c   1.000
_cell.angle_alpha   90.00
_cell.angle_beta   90.00
_cell.angle_gamma   90.00
#
_symmetry.space_group_name_H-M   'P 1'
#
loop_
_entity.id
_entity.type
_entity.pdbx_description
1 polymer ?
#
loop_
_entity_poly.entity_id
_entity_poly.type
_entity_poly.pdbx_seq_one_letter_code
_entity_poly.pdbx_strand_id
1 'polypeptide(L)'
;MGVRKYFLWIITVLIGLALLFSAYMSPNPESIAQANMSGSEKNPAGSNSVISVEIPAAAPSGILASGNVEAGGIEAGETETEKDLELTIYEQGIALVKERREINLENGVTQVKYTDIASRIDPGSVIIKDPENKDTVLLEQNYEYDLLSSSNLLEKYLGREVNVTDRNGETYTGILLSHTGNSVVLETEAKKVVVLEAFSKIELVDSSGLSIKPALIWQIYSPVSGTRKLMISYLTSGISWKAAYVLMSNAENTEADLRGWVNIDNRAGMTFENAVLKLVSGQINRVSQPATLRTEEKAVAGEAASQTPFSEEALFEYHLYTLENPATLKNNQAKQISLMSADSVPIEKKLIYDSSRNEKVLAYLTLKNSNESGLGMPLPAGVIRVYSADSSRGLQFLGEDRIKHTPEAGELRVAVGSAFDLTAKRNESNYQRISDKVERVTYQIELNNSKSEAQEVTVVEHLFGQWEILESSDKYEKIDASTIEFRVMVPAKGTKLVSYTVERRF
;
A
#
# COMPACT_ATOMS: atom_id res chain seq x y z
N MET A 1 -15.93 63.51 13.85
CA MET A 1 -15.20 62.43 13.13
C MET A 1 -15.48 61.14 13.89
N GLY A 2 -16.43 60.26 13.54
CA GLY A 2 -16.65 59.62 12.24
C GLY A 2 -15.49 58.63 12.03
N VAL A 3 -15.59 57.31 12.21
CA VAL A 3 -16.55 56.37 11.61
C VAL A 3 -16.72 55.13 12.51
N ARG A 4 -17.92 54.94 13.07
CA ARG A 4 -18.47 53.66 13.60
C ARG A 4 -19.69 53.39 12.73
N LYS A 5 -19.61 52.54 11.70
CA LYS A 5 -20.74 52.04 10.89
C LYS A 5 -20.24 51.16 9.71
N TYR A 6 -19.77 49.94 9.95
CA TYR A 6 -19.58 48.92 8.88
C TYR A 6 -19.59 47.47 9.40
N PHE A 7 -20.35 47.16 10.46
CA PHE A 7 -20.44 45.78 10.98
C PHE A 7 -21.87 45.26 11.19
N LEU A 8 -22.89 45.98 10.70
CA LEU A 8 -24.30 45.68 10.97
C LEU A 8 -25.11 45.26 9.73
N TRP A 9 -24.45 44.75 8.68
CA TRP A 9 -25.14 44.34 7.43
C TRP A 9 -24.71 42.97 6.86
N ILE A 10 -24.05 42.11 7.65
CA ILE A 10 -23.70 40.73 7.23
C ILE A 10 -24.35 39.64 8.10
N ILE A 11 -25.13 40.02 9.13
CA ILE A 11 -25.78 39.05 10.06
C ILE A 11 -27.24 38.72 9.67
N THR A 12 -27.73 39.16 8.51
CA THR A 12 -29.14 38.97 8.09
C THR A 12 -29.34 38.21 6.78
N VAL A 13 -28.34 37.44 6.31
CA VAL A 13 -28.46 36.57 5.11
C VAL A 13 -28.10 35.09 5.39
N LEU A 14 -27.77 34.71 6.62
CA LEU A 14 -27.40 33.33 7.00
C LEU A 14 -28.37 32.66 8.01
N ILE A 15 -29.62 33.14 8.08
CA ILE A 15 -30.73 32.50 8.82
C ILE A 15 -31.85 32.06 7.85
N GLY A 16 -31.53 31.95 6.56
CA GLY A 16 -32.48 31.60 5.49
C GLY A 16 -32.14 30.31 4.72
N LEU A 17 -31.41 29.37 5.33
CA LEU A 17 -31.05 28.10 4.66
C LEU A 17 -30.89 26.93 5.65
N ALA A 18 -31.84 26.78 6.58
CA ALA A 18 -31.86 25.70 7.58
C ALA A 18 -33.23 24.98 7.69
N LEU A 19 -34.13 25.17 6.74
CA LEU A 19 -35.40 24.46 6.68
C LEU A 19 -35.73 24.14 5.22
N LEU A 20 -35.44 22.91 4.80
CA LEU A 20 -36.09 22.12 3.74
C LEU A 20 -35.14 21.00 3.29
N PHE A 21 -35.01 19.93 4.07
CA PHE A 21 -34.68 18.58 3.56
C PHE A 21 -34.94 17.57 4.68
N SER A 22 -36.22 17.44 5.04
CA SER A 22 -36.73 16.37 5.91
C SER A 22 -38.07 15.91 5.34
N ALA A 23 -38.02 15.10 4.29
CA ALA A 23 -39.10 14.24 3.84
C ALA A 23 -38.59 13.42 2.66
N TYR A 24 -38.16 12.18 2.89
CA TYR A 24 -38.33 11.02 2.01
C TYR A 24 -37.66 9.82 2.72
N MET A 25 -38.33 9.33 3.75
CA MET A 25 -38.19 7.94 4.21
C MET A 25 -39.53 7.27 3.91
N SER A 26 -39.49 6.18 3.15
CA SER A 26 -40.57 5.20 3.07
C SER A 26 -39.97 3.79 3.05
N PRO A 27 -40.71 2.77 3.50
CA PRO A 27 -40.16 1.68 4.30
C PRO A 27 -39.86 0.40 3.52
N ASN A 28 -38.96 -0.42 4.09
CA ASN A 28 -38.77 -1.84 3.75
C ASN A 28 -40.06 -2.64 3.94
N PRO A 29 -40.42 -3.54 3.01
CA PRO A 29 -41.31 -4.65 3.30
C PRO A 29 -40.54 -5.92 3.65
N GLU A 30 -40.96 -6.54 4.76
CA GLU A 30 -40.65 -7.91 5.16
C GLU A 30 -41.06 -8.92 4.07
N SER A 31 -40.24 -9.95 3.84
CA SER A 31 -40.68 -11.16 3.14
C SER A 31 -40.29 -12.44 3.92
N ILE A 32 -41.27 -12.94 4.67
CA ILE A 32 -41.77 -14.32 4.67
C ILE A 32 -40.70 -15.43 4.56
N ALA A 33 -40.39 -16.05 5.71
CA ALA A 33 -39.88 -17.41 5.77
C ALA A 33 -41.03 -18.40 5.58
N GLN A 34 -40.97 -19.23 4.53
CA GLN A 34 -41.80 -20.42 4.39
C GLN A 34 -40.96 -21.66 4.70
N ALA A 35 -41.49 -22.43 5.65
CA ALA A 35 -41.08 -23.80 5.94
C ALA A 35 -41.34 -24.72 4.74
N ASN A 36 -40.46 -25.69 4.52
CA ASN A 36 -40.86 -26.98 3.99
C ASN A 36 -39.98 -28.09 4.58
N MET A 37 -40.61 -28.96 5.36
CA MET A 37 -40.13 -30.27 5.76
C MET A 37 -40.67 -31.32 4.79
N SER A 38 -39.81 -32.23 4.33
CA SER A 38 -40.08 -33.65 4.05
C SER A 38 -38.70 -34.30 3.96
N GLY A 39 -38.25 -35.18 4.88
CA GLY A 39 -38.68 -36.58 5.01
C GLY A 39 -38.28 -37.33 3.74
N SER A 40 -37.39 -38.32 3.68
CA SER A 40 -36.93 -39.42 4.54
C SER A 40 -35.51 -39.80 4.00
N GLU A 41 -34.54 -40.43 4.67
CA GLU A 41 -34.61 -41.80 5.18
C GLU A 41 -33.32 -42.16 5.97
N LYS A 42 -33.48 -43.09 6.91
CA LYS A 42 -32.55 -43.54 7.96
C LYS A 42 -31.49 -44.53 7.46
N ASN A 43 -30.24 -44.37 7.94
CA ASN A 43 -29.34 -45.30 8.69
C ASN A 43 -29.27 -46.82 8.35
N PRO A 44 -28.24 -47.60 8.80
CA PRO A 44 -26.99 -47.25 9.50
C PRO A 44 -25.72 -48.02 9.03
N ALA A 45 -24.63 -47.74 9.75
CA ALA A 45 -23.32 -48.39 9.77
C ALA A 45 -23.30 -49.93 9.98
N GLY A 46 -22.19 -50.54 9.56
CA GLY A 46 -21.78 -51.90 9.90
C GLY A 46 -20.29 -52.13 9.66
N SER A 47 -19.57 -52.32 10.76
CA SER A 47 -18.14 -52.68 10.90
C SER A 47 -17.79 -54.05 10.31
N ASN A 48 -16.52 -54.20 9.90
CA ASN A 48 -15.60 -55.36 10.01
C ASN A 48 -14.48 -55.17 8.96
N SER A 49 -13.22 -55.56 9.06
CA SER A 49 -12.30 -56.08 10.10
C SER A 49 -11.03 -56.49 9.32
N VAL A 50 -9.84 -56.14 9.82
CA VAL A 50 -8.56 -56.90 9.76
C VAL A 50 -8.07 -57.43 8.40
N ILE A 51 -6.93 -56.90 7.92
CA ILE A 51 -5.85 -57.72 7.34
C ILE A 51 -4.50 -57.14 7.80
N SER A 52 -3.75 -57.97 8.53
CA SER A 52 -2.35 -57.80 8.91
C SER A 52 -1.43 -58.24 7.78
N VAL A 53 -0.33 -57.51 7.52
CA VAL A 53 0.88 -58.05 6.89
C VAL A 53 2.11 -57.45 7.58
N GLU A 54 2.78 -58.26 8.39
CA GLU A 54 4.20 -58.13 8.75
C GLU A 54 5.06 -58.46 7.52
N ILE A 55 6.23 -57.83 7.32
CA ILE A 55 7.59 -58.43 7.39
C ILE A 55 8.66 -57.27 7.47
N PRO A 56 9.96 -57.49 7.78
CA PRO A 56 10.55 -57.18 9.09
C PRO A 56 11.73 -56.18 9.05
N ALA A 57 12.20 -55.82 10.25
CA ALA A 57 13.47 -55.12 10.49
C ALA A 57 14.68 -56.06 10.33
N ALA A 58 15.79 -55.53 9.80
CA ALA A 58 17.13 -56.06 10.01
C ALA A 58 18.11 -54.89 10.23
N ALA A 59 18.86 -54.97 11.33
CA ALA A 59 19.97 -54.09 11.69
C ALA A 59 21.28 -54.94 11.75
N PRO A 60 22.44 -54.43 12.22
CA PRO A 60 23.56 -53.94 11.40
C PRO A 60 24.89 -54.71 11.62
N SER A 61 25.92 -54.44 10.80
CA SER A 61 27.38 -54.69 11.05
C SER A 61 28.16 -54.06 9.86
N GLY A 62 29.03 -53.04 10.01
CA GLY A 62 30.46 -53.11 10.39
C GLY A 62 31.32 -53.79 9.28
N ILE A 63 32.42 -53.30 8.68
CA ILE A 63 33.54 -52.40 9.04
C ILE A 63 34.38 -52.08 7.76
N LEU A 64 34.92 -50.84 7.68
CA LEU A 64 36.13 -50.28 7.02
C LEU A 64 36.69 -50.77 5.67
N ALA A 65 36.94 -49.82 4.74
CA ALA A 65 38.22 -49.67 4.03
C ALA A 65 38.36 -48.29 3.35
N SER A 66 39.53 -47.68 3.51
CA SER A 66 39.97 -46.39 2.98
C SER A 66 40.19 -46.38 1.46
N GLY A 67 40.01 -45.22 0.83
CA GLY A 67 40.50 -44.92 -0.52
C GLY A 67 40.34 -43.43 -0.88
N ASN A 68 41.44 -42.68 -0.83
CA ASN A 68 41.57 -41.33 -1.37
C ASN A 68 41.35 -41.32 -2.90
N VAL A 69 40.46 -40.46 -3.42
CA VAL A 69 40.55 -39.94 -4.79
C VAL A 69 40.02 -38.49 -4.85
N GLU A 70 40.95 -37.61 -5.23
CA GLU A 70 40.84 -36.32 -5.95
C GLU A 70 39.64 -35.39 -5.71
N ALA A 71 39.97 -34.23 -5.14
CA ALA A 71 39.16 -33.01 -5.18
C ALA A 71 39.08 -32.49 -6.62
N GLY A 72 38.02 -32.87 -7.33
CA GLY A 72 37.51 -32.12 -8.48
C GLY A 72 36.81 -30.87 -7.96
N GLY A 73 37.39 -29.70 -8.23
CA GLY A 73 36.75 -28.42 -7.97
C GLY A 73 35.45 -28.33 -8.77
N ILE A 74 34.33 -28.31 -8.07
CA ILE A 74 33.06 -27.87 -8.62
C ILE A 74 33.09 -26.35 -8.49
N GLU A 75 33.50 -25.67 -9.57
CA GLU A 75 33.11 -24.28 -9.77
C GLU A 75 31.57 -24.25 -9.82
N ALA A 76 30.95 -23.86 -8.71
CA ALA A 76 29.56 -23.48 -8.68
C ALA A 76 29.44 -22.12 -9.39
N GLY A 77 29.44 -22.16 -10.72
CA GLY A 77 28.88 -21.09 -11.53
C GLY A 77 27.37 -21.10 -11.29
N GLU A 78 26.88 -20.22 -10.43
CA GLU A 78 25.47 -19.87 -10.36
C GLU A 78 25.06 -19.38 -11.76
N THR A 79 24.48 -20.28 -12.53
CA THR A 79 23.82 -19.90 -13.78
C THR A 79 22.44 -19.43 -13.35
N GLU A 80 22.34 -18.16 -12.95
CA GLU A 80 21.04 -17.50 -12.84
C GLU A 80 20.33 -17.73 -14.16
N THR A 81 19.21 -18.46 -14.11
CA THR A 81 18.31 -18.57 -15.25
C THR A 81 17.71 -17.17 -15.43
N GLU A 82 18.40 -16.33 -16.19
CA GLU A 82 18.09 -14.92 -16.38
C GLU A 82 16.67 -14.79 -16.95
N LYS A 83 15.71 -14.44 -16.07
CA LYS A 83 14.30 -14.35 -16.46
C LYS A 83 14.09 -13.16 -17.40
N ASP A 84 13.15 -13.29 -18.33
CA ASP A 84 12.95 -12.32 -19.42
C ASP A 84 12.25 -11.03 -18.98
N LEU A 85 11.60 -11.03 -17.80
CA LEU A 85 10.91 -9.87 -17.23
C LEU A 85 11.12 -9.79 -15.71
N GLU A 86 11.68 -8.66 -15.27
CA GLU A 86 11.81 -8.26 -13.87
C GLU A 86 11.05 -6.95 -13.66
N LEU A 87 10.30 -6.87 -12.57
CA LEU A 87 9.57 -5.68 -12.17
C LEU A 87 9.91 -5.32 -10.72
N THR A 88 10.60 -4.20 -10.53
CA THR A 88 10.91 -3.66 -9.21
C THR A 88 9.95 -2.52 -8.88
N ILE A 89 9.11 -2.66 -7.86
CA ILE A 89 8.06 -1.71 -7.50
C ILE A 89 8.47 -0.94 -6.24
N TYR A 90 8.28 0.38 -6.26
CA TYR A 90 8.61 1.29 -5.17
C TYR A 90 7.34 1.83 -4.49
N GLU A 91 7.43 2.16 -3.19
CA GLU A 91 6.31 2.70 -2.41
C GLU A 91 5.75 4.02 -2.97
N GLN A 92 6.56 4.77 -3.75
CA GLN A 92 6.23 6.08 -4.33
C GLN A 92 5.43 6.00 -5.65
N GLY A 93 4.88 4.83 -6.00
CA GLY A 93 3.99 4.70 -7.16
C GLY A 93 4.69 4.62 -8.52
N ILE A 94 5.95 4.20 -8.50
CA ILE A 94 6.75 3.93 -9.69
C ILE A 94 7.25 2.49 -9.68
N ALA A 95 7.59 1.98 -10.85
CA ALA A 95 8.29 0.71 -11.00
C ALA A 95 9.40 0.81 -12.05
N LEU A 96 10.49 0.08 -11.81
CA LEU A 96 11.53 -0.19 -12.80
C LEU A 96 11.18 -1.52 -13.49
N VAL A 97 10.94 -1.44 -14.78
CA VAL A 97 10.78 -2.60 -15.66
C VAL A 97 12.15 -2.93 -16.25
N LYS A 98 12.56 -4.19 -16.20
CA LYS A 98 13.68 -4.71 -16.98
C LYS A 98 13.18 -5.90 -17.77
N GLU A 99 13.37 -5.85 -19.08
CA GLU A 99 12.98 -6.95 -19.97
C GLU A 99 14.06 -7.25 -21.00
N ARG A 100 14.02 -8.47 -21.53
CA ARG A 100 14.85 -8.87 -22.66
C ARG A 100 13.97 -9.07 -23.88
N ARG A 101 14.34 -8.46 -25.01
CA ARG A 101 13.62 -8.61 -26.27
C ARG A 101 14.56 -8.91 -27.43
N GLU A 102 14.16 -9.86 -28.27
CA GLU A 102 14.85 -10.14 -29.52
C GLU A 102 14.52 -9.05 -30.55
N ILE A 103 15.56 -8.41 -31.08
CA ILE A 103 15.46 -7.34 -32.07
C ILE A 103 16.41 -7.66 -33.21
N ASN A 104 15.90 -7.61 -34.44
CA ASN A 104 16.73 -7.74 -35.64
C ASN A 104 17.42 -6.41 -35.93
N LEU A 105 18.76 -6.42 -35.89
CA LEU A 105 19.59 -5.26 -36.23
C LEU A 105 20.34 -5.52 -37.53
N GLU A 106 20.55 -4.45 -38.28
CA GLU A 106 21.43 -4.43 -39.44
C GLU A 106 22.74 -3.74 -39.05
N ASN A 107 23.83 -4.05 -39.77
CA ASN A 107 25.05 -3.26 -39.68
C ASN A 107 24.74 -1.83 -40.16
N GLY A 108 24.93 -0.85 -39.26
CA GLY A 108 24.55 0.54 -39.48
C GLY A 108 23.38 0.94 -38.57
N VAL A 109 22.50 1.80 -39.07
CA VAL A 109 21.36 2.32 -38.31
C VAL A 109 20.09 1.56 -38.72
N THR A 110 19.42 0.98 -37.74
CA THR A 110 18.13 0.30 -37.90
C THR A 110 17.03 1.07 -37.18
N GLN A 111 15.90 1.30 -37.86
CA GLN A 111 14.70 1.83 -37.22
C GLN A 111 13.92 0.68 -36.57
N VAL A 112 13.67 0.77 -35.26
CA VAL A 112 12.97 -0.26 -34.49
C VAL A 112 11.71 0.33 -33.89
N LYS A 113 10.56 -0.29 -34.18
CA LYS A 113 9.29 0.03 -33.51
C LYS A 113 9.11 -0.90 -32.32
N TYR A 114 9.12 -0.33 -31.12
CA TYR A 114 9.01 -1.04 -29.86
C TYR A 114 7.63 -0.81 -29.24
N THR A 115 6.84 -1.88 -29.16
CA THR A 115 5.45 -1.89 -28.67
C THR A 115 5.29 -2.66 -27.35
N ASP A 116 4.07 -2.75 -26.85
CA ASP A 116 3.72 -3.49 -25.63
C ASP A 116 4.51 -2.97 -24.42
N ILE A 117 4.41 -1.64 -24.25
CA ILE A 117 5.01 -0.89 -23.16
C ILE A 117 3.93 -0.36 -22.22
N ALA A 118 4.31 -0.11 -20.98
CA ALA A 118 3.45 0.59 -20.03
C ALA A 118 3.03 1.95 -20.59
N SER A 119 1.73 2.26 -20.53
CA SER A 119 1.20 3.53 -21.04
C SER A 119 1.63 4.74 -20.20
N ARG A 120 2.18 4.49 -19.02
CA ARG A 120 2.70 5.47 -18.07
C ARG A 120 4.24 5.45 -17.98
N ILE A 121 4.89 4.91 -19.01
CA ILE A 121 6.35 4.93 -19.16
C ILE A 121 6.89 6.36 -19.04
N ASP A 122 8.03 6.49 -18.37
CA ASP A 122 8.86 7.69 -18.45
C ASP A 122 9.84 7.52 -19.61
N PRO A 123 9.61 8.13 -20.78
CA PRO A 123 10.49 7.96 -21.94
C PRO A 123 11.91 8.45 -21.67
N GLY A 124 12.12 9.40 -20.75
CA GLY A 124 13.44 9.91 -20.38
C GLY A 124 14.28 8.92 -19.55
N SER A 125 13.69 7.80 -19.14
CA SER A 125 14.33 6.78 -18.31
C SER A 125 14.77 5.53 -19.07
N VAL A 126 14.48 5.46 -20.39
CA VAL A 126 14.74 4.27 -21.20
C VAL A 126 16.25 4.05 -21.36
N ILE A 127 16.69 2.84 -21.04
CA ILE A 127 18.06 2.37 -21.21
C ILE A 127 18.01 1.10 -22.06
N ILE A 128 18.83 1.06 -23.10
CA ILE A 128 19.02 -0.12 -23.95
C ILE A 128 20.47 -0.57 -23.82
N LYS A 129 20.69 -1.86 -23.62
CA LYS A 129 22.01 -2.48 -23.64
C LYS A 129 21.96 -3.74 -24.49
N ASP A 130 22.95 -3.91 -25.34
CA ASP A 130 23.25 -5.20 -25.97
C ASP A 130 24.28 -5.93 -25.08
N PRO A 131 23.91 -7.02 -24.38
CA PRO A 131 24.82 -7.75 -23.50
C PRO A 131 26.03 -8.34 -24.23
N GLU A 132 25.87 -8.61 -25.53
CA GLU A 132 26.86 -9.27 -26.36
C GLU A 132 27.72 -8.26 -27.15
N ASN A 133 27.32 -6.99 -27.27
CA ASN A 133 28.09 -5.96 -27.96
C ASN A 133 27.94 -4.57 -27.34
N LYS A 134 29.05 -4.02 -26.84
CA LYS A 134 29.07 -2.71 -26.16
C LYS A 134 28.96 -1.51 -27.10
N ASP A 135 29.16 -1.72 -28.40
CA ASP A 135 29.16 -0.66 -29.42
C ASP A 135 27.76 -0.46 -30.07
N THR A 136 26.75 -1.19 -29.60
CA THR A 136 25.35 -0.94 -29.97
C THR A 136 24.82 0.27 -29.21
N VAL A 137 24.34 1.29 -29.94
CA VAL A 137 23.96 2.59 -29.36
C VAL A 137 22.55 3.00 -29.79
N LEU A 138 21.74 3.46 -28.85
CA LEU A 138 20.48 4.16 -29.13
C LEU A 138 20.79 5.59 -29.56
N LEU A 139 20.58 5.91 -30.84
CA LEU A 139 20.85 7.22 -31.41
C LEU A 139 19.68 8.19 -31.19
N GLU A 140 18.47 7.72 -31.41
CA GLU A 140 17.25 8.53 -31.36
C GLU A 140 16.10 7.73 -30.77
N GLN A 141 15.24 8.41 -30.01
CA GLN A 141 14.00 7.86 -29.48
C GLN A 141 12.85 8.85 -29.66
N ASN A 142 11.78 8.40 -30.32
CA ASN A 142 10.51 9.11 -30.39
C ASN A 142 9.44 8.33 -29.62
N TYR A 143 8.73 9.00 -28.72
CA TYR A 143 7.57 8.42 -28.05
C TYR A 143 6.28 8.85 -28.76
N GLU A 144 5.57 7.88 -29.30
CA GLU A 144 4.26 8.09 -29.93
C GLU A 144 3.18 8.02 -28.85
N TYR A 145 2.71 9.19 -28.39
CA TYR A 145 1.66 9.39 -27.37
C TYR A 145 0.26 8.88 -27.78
N ASP A 146 0.15 8.19 -28.90
CA ASP A 146 -1.07 8.04 -29.67
C ASP A 146 -2.05 7.04 -29.04
N LEU A 147 -2.83 7.54 -28.08
CA LEU A 147 -3.96 6.84 -27.49
C LEU A 147 -5.20 7.19 -28.31
N LEU A 148 -5.86 6.17 -28.88
CA LEU A 148 -7.14 6.33 -29.57
C LEU A 148 -8.20 6.92 -28.62
N SER A 149 -8.41 8.23 -28.67
CA SER A 149 -9.65 8.88 -28.26
C SER A 149 -10.45 9.24 -29.50
N SER A 150 -11.79 9.33 -29.41
CA SER A 150 -12.61 9.76 -30.56
C SER A 150 -12.15 11.12 -31.09
N SER A 151 -11.73 12.03 -30.21
CA SER A 151 -11.19 13.34 -30.59
C SER A 151 -9.85 13.25 -31.31
N ASN A 152 -8.86 12.51 -30.77
CA ASN A 152 -7.54 12.35 -31.40
C ASN A 152 -7.64 11.63 -32.76
N LEU A 153 -8.57 10.67 -32.84
CA LEU A 153 -8.88 9.96 -34.06
C LEU A 153 -9.41 10.91 -35.14
N LEU A 154 -10.36 11.80 -34.80
CA LEU A 154 -10.86 12.79 -35.74
C LEU A 154 -9.80 13.84 -36.12
N GLU A 155 -8.93 14.20 -35.19
CA GLU A 155 -7.83 15.14 -35.43
C GLU A 155 -6.86 14.60 -36.51
N LYS A 156 -6.58 13.30 -36.51
CA LYS A 156 -5.78 12.64 -37.58
C LYS A 156 -6.44 12.60 -38.95
N TYR A 157 -7.77 12.69 -38.98
CA TYR A 157 -8.56 12.67 -40.22
C TYR A 157 -8.89 14.07 -40.71
N LEU A 158 -8.39 15.12 -40.05
CA LEU A 158 -8.42 16.47 -40.62
C LEU A 158 -7.73 16.46 -42.00
N GLY A 159 -8.43 16.99 -43.01
CA GLY A 159 -8.00 16.98 -44.39
C GLY A 159 -8.17 15.64 -45.11
N ARG A 160 -8.78 14.63 -44.48
CA ARG A 160 -9.09 13.32 -45.09
C ARG A 160 -10.60 13.12 -45.23
N GLU A 161 -10.97 12.20 -46.12
CA GLU A 161 -12.36 11.83 -46.35
C GLU A 161 -12.93 11.00 -45.18
N VAL A 162 -14.14 11.34 -44.77
CA VAL A 162 -14.92 10.65 -43.73
C VAL A 162 -16.40 10.57 -44.14
N ASN A 163 -17.10 9.59 -43.58
CA ASN A 163 -18.55 9.46 -43.72
C ASN A 163 -19.22 9.77 -42.38
N VAL A 164 -20.17 10.69 -42.36
CA VAL A 164 -20.84 11.13 -41.13
C VAL A 164 -22.34 10.99 -41.28
N THR A 165 -22.96 10.23 -40.38
CA THR A 165 -24.42 10.05 -40.34
C THR A 165 -25.02 11.00 -39.31
N ASP A 166 -26.01 11.78 -39.72
CA ASP A 166 -26.76 12.67 -38.82
C ASP A 166 -27.74 11.88 -37.92
N ARG A 167 -28.55 12.57 -37.10
CA ARG A 167 -29.55 11.91 -36.24
C ARG A 167 -30.77 11.39 -37.00
N ASN A 168 -31.00 11.88 -38.21
CA ASN A 168 -32.12 11.47 -39.06
C ASN A 168 -31.76 10.23 -39.90
N GLY A 169 -30.49 9.79 -39.86
CA GLY A 169 -29.98 8.65 -40.60
C GLY A 169 -29.43 9.00 -41.99
N GLU A 170 -29.27 10.30 -42.30
CA GLU A 170 -28.68 10.76 -43.56
C GLU A 170 -27.15 10.77 -43.44
N THR A 171 -26.46 10.16 -44.42
CA THR A 171 -25.01 10.07 -44.45
C THR A 171 -24.41 11.09 -45.41
N TYR A 172 -23.40 11.81 -44.93
CA TYR A 172 -22.65 12.82 -45.64
C TYR A 172 -21.20 12.37 -45.81
N THR A 173 -20.72 12.35 -47.05
CA THR A 173 -19.32 12.05 -47.38
C THR A 173 -18.59 13.35 -47.72
N GLY A 174 -17.41 13.55 -47.15
CA GLY A 174 -16.59 14.72 -47.44
C GLY A 174 -15.28 14.76 -46.65
N ILE A 175 -14.48 15.78 -46.94
CA ILE A 175 -13.21 16.05 -46.26
C ILE A 175 -13.49 16.70 -44.90
N LEU A 176 -12.99 16.10 -43.82
CA LEU A 176 -13.13 16.66 -42.47
C LEU A 176 -12.25 17.92 -42.33
N LEU A 177 -12.88 19.08 -42.13
CA LEU A 177 -12.18 20.35 -41.97
C LEU A 177 -11.91 20.69 -40.51
N SER A 178 -12.82 20.34 -39.60
CA SER A 178 -12.68 20.56 -38.16
C SER A 178 -13.66 19.69 -37.36
N HIS A 179 -13.41 19.54 -36.07
CA HIS A 179 -14.33 18.94 -35.12
C HIS A 179 -14.31 19.69 -33.78
N THR A 180 -15.42 19.68 -33.05
CA THR A 180 -15.50 20.20 -31.68
C THR A 180 -16.60 19.45 -30.92
N GLY A 181 -16.22 18.73 -29.86
CA GLY A 181 -17.15 17.89 -29.12
C GLY A 181 -17.84 16.87 -30.04
N ASN A 182 -19.17 16.96 -30.15
CA ASN A 182 -19.98 16.11 -31.03
C ASN A 182 -20.42 16.82 -32.33
N SER A 183 -19.63 17.78 -32.81
CA SER A 183 -19.86 18.48 -34.08
C SER A 183 -18.65 18.35 -35.00
N VAL A 184 -18.93 18.24 -36.30
CA VAL A 184 -17.92 18.15 -37.37
C VAL A 184 -18.28 19.08 -38.52
N VAL A 185 -17.25 19.59 -39.20
CA VAL A 185 -17.39 20.38 -40.41
C VAL A 185 -16.77 19.62 -41.58
N LEU A 186 -17.55 19.40 -42.63
CA LEU A 186 -17.14 18.66 -43.82
C LEU A 186 -17.14 19.57 -45.05
N GLU A 187 -16.18 19.38 -45.96
CA GLU A 187 -16.28 19.83 -47.34
C GLU A 187 -16.69 18.65 -48.22
N THR A 188 -17.90 18.73 -48.78
CA THR A 188 -18.42 17.71 -49.71
C THR A 188 -17.79 17.82 -51.10
N GLU A 189 -17.89 16.76 -51.92
CA GLU A 189 -17.41 16.79 -53.32
C GLU A 189 -17.99 17.95 -54.14
N ALA A 190 -19.24 18.36 -53.85
CA ALA A 190 -19.91 19.49 -54.46
C ALA A 190 -19.37 20.87 -53.99
N LYS A 191 -18.24 20.90 -53.28
CA LYS A 191 -17.61 22.10 -52.68
C LYS A 191 -18.52 22.87 -51.74
N LYS A 192 -19.47 22.17 -51.10
CA LYS A 192 -20.32 22.73 -50.04
C LYS A 192 -19.73 22.39 -48.67
N VAL A 193 -19.69 23.38 -47.79
CA VAL A 193 -19.36 23.21 -46.37
C VAL A 193 -20.63 22.80 -45.63
N VAL A 194 -20.59 21.65 -44.98
CA VAL A 194 -21.69 21.11 -44.17
C VAL A 194 -21.23 21.05 -42.73
N VAL A 195 -22.02 21.64 -41.82
CA VAL A 195 -21.80 21.56 -40.38
C VAL A 195 -22.81 20.57 -39.82
N LEU A 196 -22.33 19.49 -39.24
CA LEU A 196 -23.17 18.50 -38.58
C LEU A 196 -23.01 18.66 -37.08
N GLU A 197 -24.08 19.11 -36.44
CA GLU A 197 -24.16 19.16 -34.99
C GLU A 197 -24.82 17.89 -34.47
N ALA A 198 -24.17 17.24 -33.51
CA ALA A 198 -24.66 16.05 -32.83
C ALA A 198 -24.91 14.84 -33.74
N PHE A 199 -23.96 14.52 -34.61
CA PHE A 199 -23.97 13.34 -35.47
C PHE A 199 -24.18 12.03 -34.67
N SER A 200 -24.76 11.02 -35.32
CA SER A 200 -25.05 9.71 -34.72
C SER A 200 -23.93 8.70 -34.90
N LYS A 201 -23.21 8.77 -36.02
CA LYS A 201 -22.12 7.86 -36.39
C LYS A 201 -21.11 8.58 -37.28
N ILE A 202 -19.84 8.24 -37.13
CA ILE A 202 -18.77 8.63 -38.05
C ILE A 202 -17.98 7.38 -38.45
N GLU A 203 -17.77 7.21 -39.74
CA GLU A 203 -16.99 6.12 -40.32
C GLU A 203 -15.76 6.68 -41.03
N LEU A 204 -14.61 6.07 -40.74
CA LEU A 204 -13.32 6.45 -41.27
C LEU A 204 -12.98 5.51 -42.42
N VAL A 205 -12.60 6.07 -43.56
CA VAL A 205 -12.44 5.32 -44.83
C VAL A 205 -11.21 4.40 -44.80
N ASP A 206 -10.21 4.71 -44.00
CA ASP A 206 -8.98 3.93 -43.84
C ASP A 206 -8.80 3.56 -42.36
N SER A 207 -8.23 2.39 -42.05
CA SER A 207 -7.83 1.99 -40.69
C SER A 207 -6.31 1.91 -40.51
N SER A 208 -5.55 2.21 -41.57
CA SER A 208 -4.10 2.18 -41.55
C SER A 208 -3.53 3.29 -40.65
N GLY A 209 -2.54 2.95 -39.82
CA GLY A 209 -1.89 3.91 -38.91
C GLY A 209 -2.62 4.21 -37.59
N LEU A 210 -3.69 3.48 -37.27
CA LEU A 210 -4.33 3.55 -35.95
C LEU A 210 -3.54 2.73 -34.93
N SER A 211 -2.69 3.39 -34.14
CA SER A 211 -2.08 2.77 -32.97
C SER A 211 -2.98 2.94 -31.76
N ILE A 212 -3.35 1.83 -31.12
CA ILE A 212 -4.19 1.80 -29.90
C ILE A 212 -3.32 1.76 -28.63
N LYS A 213 -2.02 1.50 -28.81
CA LYS A 213 -1.03 1.38 -27.76
C LYS A 213 0.10 2.37 -28.02
N PRO A 214 0.71 2.93 -26.96
CA PRO A 214 1.92 3.73 -27.12
C PRO A 214 3.04 2.87 -27.69
N ALA A 215 3.92 3.51 -28.47
CA ALA A 215 5.08 2.88 -29.06
C ALA A 215 6.29 3.81 -28.94
N LEU A 216 7.46 3.21 -28.81
CA LEU A 216 8.74 3.90 -28.97
C LEU A 216 9.28 3.59 -30.36
N ILE A 217 9.66 4.63 -31.10
CA ILE A 217 10.37 4.49 -32.36
C ILE A 217 11.84 4.83 -32.10
N TRP A 218 12.70 3.83 -32.27
CA TRP A 218 14.13 3.95 -32.02
C TRP A 218 14.91 3.98 -33.32
N GLN A 219 16.01 4.74 -33.33
CA GLN A 219 17.11 4.52 -34.27
C GLN A 219 18.27 3.92 -33.49
N ILE A 220 18.60 2.67 -33.79
CA ILE A 220 19.67 1.92 -33.12
C ILE A 220 20.82 1.73 -34.10
N TYR A 221 22.01 2.16 -33.70
CA TYR A 221 23.24 1.80 -34.40
C TYR A 221 23.78 0.48 -33.89
N SER A 222 24.17 -0.42 -34.79
CA SER A 222 24.88 -1.66 -34.48
C SER A 222 26.01 -1.88 -35.49
N PRO A 223 27.22 -2.30 -35.06
CA PRO A 223 28.31 -2.65 -35.98
C PRO A 223 28.13 -4.05 -36.62
N VAL A 224 27.12 -4.81 -36.17
CA VAL A 224 26.86 -6.19 -36.60
C VAL A 224 25.40 -6.37 -37.01
N SER A 225 25.16 -7.23 -38.00
CA SER A 225 23.81 -7.66 -38.38
C SER A 225 23.40 -8.93 -37.63
N GLY A 226 22.11 -9.07 -37.33
CA GLY A 226 21.52 -10.29 -36.77
C GLY A 226 20.45 -10.02 -35.71
N THR A 227 19.80 -11.07 -35.26
CA THR A 227 18.89 -11.03 -34.10
C THR A 227 19.72 -10.90 -32.83
N ARG A 228 19.44 -9.86 -32.03
CA ARG A 228 20.13 -9.56 -30.78
C ARG A 228 19.11 -9.55 -29.65
N LYS A 229 19.43 -10.20 -28.52
CA LYS A 229 18.60 -10.15 -27.32
C LYS A 229 19.00 -8.93 -26.49
N LEU A 230 18.37 -7.79 -26.79
CA LEU A 230 18.65 -6.54 -26.09
C LEU A 230 18.01 -6.56 -24.70
N MET A 231 18.70 -5.96 -23.72
CA MET A 231 18.17 -5.66 -22.40
C MET A 231 17.63 -4.23 -22.41
N ILE A 232 16.35 -4.10 -22.13
CA ILE A 232 15.65 -2.82 -22.05
C ILE A 232 15.27 -2.58 -20.60
N SER A 233 15.50 -1.37 -20.11
CA SER A 233 15.10 -0.96 -18.77
C SER A 233 14.43 0.41 -18.80
N TYR A 234 13.34 0.59 -18.09
CA TYR A 234 12.64 1.87 -18.03
C TYR A 234 11.82 2.00 -16.74
N LEU A 235 11.56 3.24 -16.33
CA LEU A 235 10.63 3.58 -15.27
C LEU A 235 9.21 3.73 -15.84
N THR A 236 8.23 3.29 -15.07
CA THR A 236 6.81 3.58 -15.31
C THR A 236 6.17 4.07 -14.03
N SER A 237 5.21 4.98 -14.14
CA SER A 237 4.32 5.33 -13.04
C SER A 237 3.04 4.48 -13.04
N GLY A 238 2.25 4.58 -11.98
CA GLY A 238 0.96 3.91 -11.88
C GLY A 238 1.05 2.46 -11.41
N ILE A 239 2.16 2.06 -10.81
CA ILE A 239 2.27 0.83 -10.03
C ILE A 239 2.74 1.20 -8.65
N SER A 240 2.01 0.80 -7.62
CA SER A 240 2.38 1.05 -6.23
C SER A 240 2.23 -0.21 -5.42
N TRP A 241 2.98 -0.32 -4.34
CA TRP A 241 2.77 -1.36 -3.34
C TRP A 241 2.70 -0.74 -1.93
N LYS A 242 1.98 -1.41 -1.03
CA LYS A 242 1.85 -1.03 0.38
C LYS A 242 1.84 -2.30 1.25
N ALA A 243 2.52 -2.25 2.39
CA ALA A 243 2.38 -3.28 3.40
C ALA A 243 1.09 -3.08 4.23
N ALA A 244 0.40 -4.18 4.52
CA ALA A 244 -0.73 -4.22 5.42
C ALA A 244 -0.59 -5.40 6.37
N TYR A 245 -0.93 -5.19 7.63
CA TYR A 245 -0.78 -6.18 8.69
C TYR A 245 -2.12 -6.47 9.35
N VAL A 246 -2.29 -7.70 9.79
CA VAL A 246 -3.42 -8.15 10.60
C VAL A 246 -2.83 -8.80 11.85
N LEU A 247 -3.13 -8.24 13.01
CA LEU A 247 -2.75 -8.74 14.33
C LEU A 247 -3.99 -9.31 15.02
N MET A 248 -3.96 -10.58 15.37
CA MET A 248 -5.07 -11.29 16.02
C MET A 248 -4.65 -11.68 17.43
N SER A 249 -5.07 -10.89 18.42
CA SER A 249 -4.78 -11.12 19.83
C SER A 249 -5.64 -12.23 20.43
N ASN A 250 -5.06 -13.02 21.34
CA ASN A 250 -5.82 -13.89 22.23
C ASN A 250 -6.64 -13.05 23.25
N ALA A 251 -7.56 -13.71 23.96
CA ALA A 251 -8.46 -13.04 24.91
C ALA A 251 -7.70 -12.40 26.09
N GLU A 252 -6.58 -13.01 26.49
CA GLU A 252 -5.72 -12.57 27.58
C GLU A 252 -4.81 -11.39 27.18
N ASN A 253 -4.67 -11.08 25.89
CA ASN A 253 -3.74 -10.10 25.32
C ASN A 253 -2.27 -10.36 25.69
N THR A 254 -1.87 -11.63 25.68
CA THR A 254 -0.49 -12.07 25.94
C THR A 254 0.21 -12.60 24.70
N GLU A 255 -0.56 -13.08 23.72
CA GLU A 255 -0.06 -13.60 22.46
C GLU A 255 -0.95 -13.13 21.30
N ALA A 256 -0.36 -13.03 20.11
CA ALA A 256 -1.10 -12.72 18.89
C ALA A 256 -0.53 -13.40 17.66
N ASP A 257 -1.39 -13.70 16.70
CA ASP A 257 -0.96 -14.09 15.37
C ASP A 257 -0.78 -12.83 14.52
N LEU A 258 0.36 -12.71 13.84
CA LEU A 258 0.62 -11.62 12.90
C LEU A 258 0.64 -12.16 11.48
N ARG A 259 -0.10 -11.49 10.60
CA ARG A 259 -0.08 -11.71 9.15
C ARG A 259 0.32 -10.43 8.45
N GLY A 260 1.37 -10.50 7.63
CA GLY A 260 1.79 -9.40 6.77
C GLY A 260 1.39 -9.65 5.32
N TRP A 261 0.93 -8.61 4.64
CA TRP A 261 0.50 -8.65 3.25
C TRP A 261 1.16 -7.53 2.45
N VAL A 262 1.56 -7.85 1.22
CA VAL A 262 1.89 -6.88 0.19
C VAL A 262 0.65 -6.66 -0.67
N ASN A 263 0.18 -5.43 -0.74
CA ASN A 263 -0.87 -5.02 -1.67
C ASN A 263 -0.25 -4.24 -2.82
N ILE A 264 -0.32 -4.79 -4.04
CA ILE A 264 0.19 -4.18 -5.28
C ILE A 264 -1.00 -3.71 -6.10
N ASP A 265 -1.02 -2.46 -6.53
CA ASP A 265 -2.00 -1.90 -7.46
C ASP A 265 -1.30 -1.59 -8.79
N ASN A 266 -1.77 -2.20 -9.88
CA ASN A 266 -1.25 -1.94 -11.23
C ASN A 266 -2.27 -1.18 -12.07
N ARG A 267 -1.94 0.08 -12.39
CA ARG A 267 -2.64 1.00 -13.29
C ARG A 267 -1.68 1.60 -14.33
N ALA A 268 -0.61 0.88 -14.66
CA ALA A 268 0.41 1.32 -15.62
C ALA A 268 -0.03 1.26 -17.08
N GLY A 269 -1.20 0.67 -17.37
CA GLY A 269 -1.69 0.49 -18.74
C GLY A 269 -1.20 -0.80 -19.41
N MET A 270 -0.52 -1.67 -18.67
CA MET A 270 0.06 -2.92 -19.19
C MET A 270 -0.05 -4.06 -18.15
N THR A 271 -0.25 -5.28 -18.65
CA THR A 271 -0.12 -6.50 -17.86
C THR A 271 1.34 -6.97 -17.89
N PHE A 272 1.92 -7.24 -16.72
CA PHE A 272 3.25 -7.84 -16.58
C PHE A 272 3.07 -9.32 -16.34
N GLU A 273 3.25 -10.15 -17.37
CA GLU A 273 3.06 -11.60 -17.28
C GLU A 273 4.31 -12.29 -16.75
N ASN A 274 4.14 -13.19 -15.78
CA ASN A 274 5.21 -14.05 -15.28
C ASN A 274 6.49 -13.30 -14.86
N ALA A 275 6.33 -12.11 -14.26
CA ALA A 275 7.45 -11.25 -13.89
C ALA A 275 8.12 -11.71 -12.58
N VAL A 276 9.45 -11.57 -12.49
CA VAL A 276 10.14 -11.57 -11.20
C VAL A 276 9.78 -10.28 -10.48
N LEU A 277 9.02 -10.39 -9.38
CA LEU A 277 8.59 -9.24 -8.61
C LEU A 277 9.61 -8.93 -7.52
N LYS A 278 10.05 -7.68 -7.50
CA LYS A 278 10.92 -7.11 -6.47
C LYS A 278 10.22 -5.90 -5.87
N LEU A 279 10.27 -5.75 -4.56
CA LEU A 279 9.62 -4.65 -3.83
C LEU A 279 10.67 -3.89 -3.05
N VAL A 280 10.74 -2.59 -3.25
CA VAL A 280 11.68 -1.73 -2.52
C VAL A 280 10.91 -0.96 -1.45
N SER A 281 11.30 -1.14 -0.19
CA SER A 281 10.79 -0.37 0.94
C SER A 281 11.79 0.69 1.37
N GLY A 282 11.34 1.94 1.48
CA GLY A 282 12.16 3.10 1.79
C GLY A 282 11.96 4.28 0.84
N GLN A 283 12.64 5.40 1.11
CA GLN A 283 12.41 6.67 0.43
C GLN A 283 13.46 6.99 -0.63
N ILE A 284 13.08 6.88 -1.91
CA ILE A 284 13.93 7.33 -3.01
C ILE A 284 13.86 8.85 -3.18
N ASN A 285 15.00 9.47 -3.51
CA ASN A 285 15.05 10.88 -3.86
C ASN A 285 14.58 11.09 -5.30
N ARG A 286 13.59 11.98 -5.50
CA ARG A 286 13.09 12.35 -6.84
C ARG A 286 13.09 13.85 -7.02
N VAL A 287 13.48 14.30 -8.21
CA VAL A 287 13.25 15.69 -8.64
C VAL A 287 11.74 15.92 -8.67
N SER A 288 11.28 16.88 -7.87
CA SER A 288 9.86 17.08 -7.54
C SER A 288 8.97 17.09 -8.80
N GLN A 289 8.05 16.12 -8.87
CA GLN A 289 6.88 16.19 -9.74
C GLN A 289 5.66 16.42 -8.84
N PRO A 290 4.74 17.34 -9.20
CA PRO A 290 3.56 17.61 -8.40
C PRO A 290 2.70 16.35 -8.29
N ALA A 291 2.60 15.78 -7.09
CA ALA A 291 1.80 14.61 -6.83
C ALA A 291 0.30 14.99 -6.78
N THR A 292 -0.51 14.35 -7.61
CA THR A 292 -1.97 14.32 -7.43
C THR A 292 -2.32 13.31 -6.34
N LEU A 293 -2.83 13.80 -5.21
CA LEU A 293 -3.41 12.97 -4.16
C LEU A 293 -4.72 12.36 -4.67
N ARG A 294 -4.87 11.03 -4.62
CA ARG A 294 -6.15 10.33 -4.75
C ARG A 294 -6.42 9.51 -3.49
N THR A 295 -7.61 9.72 -2.93
CA THR A 295 -8.16 9.00 -1.77
C THR A 295 -8.60 7.59 -2.19
N GLU A 296 -8.30 6.59 -1.34
CA GLU A 296 -8.67 5.17 -1.54
C GLU A 296 -9.90 4.77 -0.71
N GLU A 297 -10.68 3.82 -1.25
CA GLU A 297 -11.90 3.23 -0.69
C GLU A 297 -11.66 1.72 -0.39
N LYS A 298 -12.35 1.18 0.63
CA LYS A 298 -12.14 -0.17 1.24
C LYS A 298 -12.77 -1.33 0.43
N ALA A 299 -12.19 -2.54 0.54
CA ALA A 299 -12.88 -3.83 0.30
C ALA A 299 -12.24 -5.02 1.08
N VAL A 300 -13.01 -6.12 1.18
CA VAL A 300 -13.03 -7.20 2.21
C VAL A 300 -12.22 -8.46 1.83
N ALA A 301 -11.83 -9.24 2.86
CA ALA A 301 -10.91 -10.38 2.87
C ALA A 301 -11.48 -11.76 2.44
N GLY A 302 -10.55 -12.67 2.09
CA GLY A 302 -10.73 -14.13 2.01
C GLY A 302 -9.42 -14.86 2.36
N GLU A 303 -9.52 -16.01 3.05
CA GLU A 303 -8.41 -16.80 3.62
C GLU A 303 -7.76 -17.79 2.62
N ALA A 304 -6.46 -18.07 2.79
CA ALA A 304 -5.90 -19.44 2.98
C ALA A 304 -4.35 -19.51 2.94
N ALA A 305 -3.83 -20.40 3.79
CA ALA A 305 -2.57 -21.16 3.82
C ALA A 305 -1.18 -20.49 3.57
N SER A 306 -0.28 -20.73 4.53
CA SER A 306 1.07 -20.17 4.65
C SER A 306 2.16 -21.01 3.97
N GLN A 307 2.91 -20.38 3.07
CA GLN A 307 4.36 -20.50 2.88
C GLN A 307 4.86 -19.10 2.54
N THR A 308 5.87 -18.59 3.25
CA THR A 308 6.41 -17.23 3.04
C THR A 308 7.08 -17.16 1.67
N PRO A 309 6.58 -16.39 0.69
CA PRO A 309 7.05 -16.48 -0.70
C PRO A 309 8.12 -15.43 -1.04
N PHE A 310 8.64 -14.68 -0.06
CA PHE A 310 9.60 -13.60 -0.28
C PHE A 310 10.94 -13.88 0.40
N SER A 311 12.03 -13.58 -0.31
CA SER A 311 13.37 -13.39 0.26
C SER A 311 13.67 -11.91 0.44
N GLU A 312 14.36 -11.54 1.53
CA GLU A 312 14.73 -10.16 1.84
C GLU A 312 16.26 -9.98 1.76
N GLU A 313 16.70 -8.86 1.20
CA GLU A 313 18.10 -8.44 1.20
C GLU A 313 18.24 -6.91 1.30
N ALA A 314 19.38 -6.47 1.83
CA ALA A 314 19.73 -5.06 1.87
C ALA A 314 20.12 -4.57 0.47
N LEU A 315 19.48 -3.49 0.00
CA LEU A 315 19.82 -2.78 -1.24
C LEU A 315 20.18 -1.33 -0.91
N PHE A 316 21.48 -1.06 -0.78
CA PHE A 316 21.99 0.25 -0.35
C PHE A 316 21.42 0.63 1.04
N GLU A 317 20.62 1.69 1.14
CA GLU A 317 19.94 2.14 2.37
C GLU A 317 18.45 1.73 2.40
N TYR A 318 18.06 0.75 1.57
CA TYR A 318 16.69 0.26 1.40
C TYR A 318 16.62 -1.25 1.63
N HIS A 319 15.39 -1.76 1.80
CA HIS A 319 15.12 -3.20 1.86
C HIS A 319 14.48 -3.67 0.55
N LEU A 320 15.01 -4.74 -0.01
CA LEU A 320 14.53 -5.37 -1.23
C LEU A 320 13.87 -6.71 -0.88
N TYR A 321 12.59 -6.85 -1.20
CA TYR A 321 11.83 -8.09 -1.04
C TYR A 321 11.60 -8.72 -2.41
N THR A 322 12.21 -9.87 -2.68
CA THR A 322 12.09 -10.60 -3.95
C THR A 322 11.09 -11.74 -3.79
N LEU A 323 10.06 -11.77 -4.63
CA LEU A 323 9.11 -12.88 -4.67
C LEU A 323 9.79 -14.09 -5.32
N GLU A 324 9.85 -15.23 -4.61
CA GLU A 324 10.52 -16.45 -5.06
C GLU A 324 9.95 -16.95 -6.40
N ASN A 325 8.63 -16.97 -6.48
CA ASN A 325 7.90 -17.43 -7.67
C ASN A 325 7.47 -16.25 -8.54
N PRO A 326 7.66 -16.31 -9.88
CA PRO A 326 7.15 -15.30 -10.77
C PRO A 326 5.64 -15.08 -10.62
N ALA A 327 5.18 -13.87 -10.90
CA ALA A 327 3.77 -13.53 -10.77
C ALA A 327 3.28 -12.60 -11.89
N THR A 328 2.05 -12.83 -12.34
CA THR A 328 1.39 -11.98 -13.34
C THR A 328 0.63 -10.83 -12.69
N LEU A 329 0.99 -9.58 -12.98
CA LEU A 329 0.25 -8.39 -12.55
C LEU A 329 -0.59 -7.84 -13.70
N LYS A 330 -1.90 -8.11 -13.68
CA LYS A 330 -2.81 -7.62 -14.73
C LYS A 330 -2.95 -6.10 -14.65
N ASN A 331 -3.14 -5.46 -15.80
CA ASN A 331 -3.53 -4.06 -15.83
C ASN A 331 -4.90 -3.87 -15.13
N ASN A 332 -5.07 -2.77 -14.39
CA ASN A 332 -6.25 -2.45 -13.60
C ASN A 332 -6.61 -3.52 -12.56
N GLN A 333 -5.60 -4.12 -11.93
CA GLN A 333 -5.77 -5.12 -10.89
C GLN A 333 -5.02 -4.72 -9.61
N ALA A 334 -5.68 -4.93 -8.48
CA ALA A 334 -5.03 -5.05 -7.18
C ALA A 334 -4.67 -6.53 -6.94
N LYS A 335 -3.43 -6.81 -6.56
CA LYS A 335 -2.96 -8.14 -6.15
C LYS A 335 -2.46 -8.07 -4.71
N GLN A 336 -2.94 -8.99 -3.89
CA GLN A 336 -2.46 -9.20 -2.53
C GLN A 336 -1.58 -10.45 -2.48
N ILE A 337 -0.42 -10.36 -1.84
CA ILE A 337 0.54 -11.46 -1.69
C ILE A 337 0.94 -11.53 -0.21
N SER A 338 1.03 -12.74 0.35
CA SER A 338 1.53 -12.92 1.72
C SER A 338 2.98 -12.43 1.80
N LEU A 339 3.27 -11.53 2.74
CA LEU A 339 4.62 -11.09 3.06
C LEU A 339 5.25 -12.01 4.10
N MET A 340 4.51 -12.29 5.18
CA MET A 340 4.97 -13.08 6.31
C MET A 340 3.80 -13.54 7.18
N SER A 341 4.06 -14.54 7.99
CA SER A 341 3.11 -15.13 8.91
C SER A 341 3.85 -15.59 10.16
N ALA A 342 3.43 -15.12 11.33
CA ALA A 342 3.94 -15.57 12.62
C ALA A 342 2.77 -15.87 13.55
N ASP A 343 2.87 -16.97 14.29
CA ASP A 343 1.84 -17.46 15.22
C ASP A 343 2.34 -17.34 16.65
N SER A 344 1.42 -17.10 17.60
CA SER A 344 1.74 -17.01 19.02
C SER A 344 2.87 -16.03 19.35
N VAL A 345 2.91 -14.88 18.67
CA VAL A 345 3.88 -13.81 18.94
C VAL A 345 3.58 -13.22 20.32
N PRO A 346 4.54 -13.19 21.26
CA PRO A 346 4.32 -12.56 22.56
C PRO A 346 4.01 -11.07 22.41
N ILE A 347 2.94 -10.62 23.07
CA ILE A 347 2.52 -9.23 23.10
C ILE A 347 2.36 -8.74 24.54
N GLU A 348 2.51 -7.44 24.74
CA GLU A 348 2.29 -6.77 26.00
C GLU A 348 1.28 -5.64 25.82
N LYS A 349 0.25 -5.62 26.68
CA LYS A 349 -0.74 -4.56 26.71
C LYS A 349 -0.28 -3.42 27.62
N LYS A 350 -0.17 -2.21 27.09
CA LYS A 350 0.18 -0.99 27.83
C LYS A 350 -0.95 0.02 27.82
N LEU A 351 -1.26 0.60 28.98
CA LEU A 351 -2.22 1.69 29.13
C LEU A 351 -1.45 2.98 29.35
N ILE A 352 -1.62 3.95 28.46
CA ILE A 352 -0.76 5.13 28.40
C ILE A 352 -1.62 6.38 28.34
N TYR A 353 -1.39 7.28 29.28
CA TYR A 353 -1.96 8.61 29.30
C TYR A 353 -0.88 9.63 28.92
N ASP A 354 -1.07 10.31 27.79
CA ASP A 354 -0.20 11.39 27.31
C ASP A 354 -1.09 12.57 26.95
N SER A 355 -1.14 13.55 27.87
CA SER A 355 -2.02 14.72 27.76
C SER A 355 -1.74 15.59 26.53
N SER A 356 -0.53 15.49 25.94
CA SER A 356 -0.16 16.22 24.72
C SER A 356 -0.71 15.58 23.45
N ARG A 357 -1.01 14.27 23.48
CA ARG A 357 -1.50 13.49 22.34
C ARG A 357 -2.98 13.19 22.42
N ASN A 358 -3.48 12.88 23.61
CA ASN A 358 -4.88 12.52 23.82
C ASN A 358 -5.34 12.77 25.26
N GLU A 359 -6.56 13.28 25.43
CA GLU A 359 -7.14 13.49 26.77
C GLU A 359 -7.56 12.18 27.46
N LYS A 360 -7.66 11.07 26.71
CA LYS A 360 -8.03 9.75 27.23
C LYS A 360 -6.81 8.85 27.43
N VAL A 361 -6.97 7.86 28.29
CA VAL A 361 -6.01 6.75 28.41
C VAL A 361 -6.12 5.87 27.17
N LEU A 362 -5.01 5.71 26.44
CA LEU A 362 -4.93 4.88 25.25
C LEU A 362 -4.38 3.49 25.58
N ALA A 363 -4.96 2.46 24.98
CA ALA A 363 -4.48 1.09 25.02
C ALA A 363 -3.57 0.82 23.82
N TYR A 364 -2.38 0.32 24.11
CA TYR A 364 -1.38 -0.11 23.15
C TYR A 364 -1.13 -1.61 23.28
N LEU A 365 -0.85 -2.26 22.16
CA LEU A 365 -0.20 -3.56 22.13
C LEU A 365 1.23 -3.35 21.65
N THR A 366 2.20 -3.87 22.41
CA THR A 366 3.62 -3.86 22.05
C THR A 366 4.11 -5.27 21.78
N LEU A 367 4.92 -5.43 20.75
CA LEU A 367 5.54 -6.72 20.38
C LEU A 367 6.93 -6.49 19.83
N LYS A 368 7.83 -7.45 20.03
CA LYS A 368 9.21 -7.36 19.57
C LYS A 368 9.37 -8.11 18.25
N ASN A 369 9.95 -7.45 17.25
CA ASN A 369 10.35 -8.09 16.00
C ASN A 369 11.58 -8.96 16.24
N SER A 370 11.42 -10.23 16.56
CA SER A 370 12.55 -11.13 16.83
C SER A 370 12.44 -12.46 16.10
N ASN A 371 13.57 -13.08 15.81
CA ASN A 371 13.62 -14.40 15.17
C ASN A 371 12.94 -15.47 16.04
N GLU A 372 13.08 -15.38 17.37
CA GLU A 372 12.48 -16.33 18.31
C GLU A 372 10.95 -16.30 18.28
N SER A 373 10.37 -15.17 17.87
CA SER A 373 8.92 -14.99 17.72
C SER A 373 8.43 -15.24 16.28
N GLY A 374 9.28 -15.79 15.40
CA GLY A 374 8.96 -16.07 14.00
C GLY A 374 8.84 -14.84 13.10
N LEU A 375 9.22 -13.65 13.57
CA LEU A 375 9.18 -12.41 12.79
C LEU A 375 10.51 -12.18 12.08
N GLY A 376 11.57 -11.86 12.84
CA GLY A 376 12.97 -11.89 12.42
C GLY A 376 13.43 -10.95 11.30
N MET A 377 12.52 -10.46 10.47
CA MET A 377 12.80 -9.69 9.26
C MET A 377 12.42 -8.22 9.43
N PRO A 378 13.11 -7.28 8.77
CA PRO A 378 12.67 -5.88 8.71
C PRO A 378 11.24 -5.77 8.21
N LEU A 379 10.38 -5.09 8.97
CA LEU A 379 8.98 -4.89 8.64
C LEU A 379 8.78 -3.53 7.96
N PRO A 380 8.29 -3.49 6.70
CA PRO A 380 7.94 -2.25 6.04
C PRO A 380 6.91 -1.42 6.80
N ALA A 381 6.96 -0.09 6.64
CA ALA A 381 5.92 0.79 7.14
C ALA A 381 4.57 0.44 6.49
N GLY A 382 3.50 0.42 7.28
CA GLY A 382 2.21 -0.05 6.81
C GLY A 382 1.09 0.18 7.81
N VAL A 383 -0.13 -0.21 7.43
CA VAL A 383 -1.29 -0.16 8.33
C VAL A 383 -1.45 -1.52 9.00
N ILE A 384 -1.57 -1.54 10.32
CA ILE A 384 -1.89 -2.74 11.09
C ILE A 384 -3.33 -2.67 11.58
N ARG A 385 -4.07 -3.76 11.40
CA ARG A 385 -5.44 -3.94 11.92
C ARG A 385 -5.42 -4.94 13.04
N VAL A 386 -6.00 -4.56 14.17
CA VAL A 386 -6.00 -5.38 15.39
C VAL A 386 -7.37 -5.98 15.60
N TYR A 387 -7.39 -7.29 15.77
CA TYR A 387 -8.56 -8.08 16.13
C TYR A 387 -8.29 -8.78 17.46
N SER A 388 -9.34 -9.05 18.23
CA SER A 388 -9.26 -9.88 19.43
C SER A 388 -10.35 -10.93 19.40
N ALA A 389 -10.02 -12.12 19.91
CA ALA A 389 -11.03 -13.11 20.24
C ALA A 389 -11.90 -12.61 21.40
N ASP A 390 -13.22 -12.75 21.27
CA ASP A 390 -14.16 -12.56 22.37
C ASP A 390 -14.36 -13.86 23.17
N SER A 391 -15.18 -13.81 24.23
CA SER A 391 -15.49 -14.98 25.06
C SER A 391 -16.18 -16.13 24.32
N SER A 392 -16.75 -15.88 23.14
CA SER A 392 -17.35 -16.88 22.25
C SER A 392 -16.40 -17.36 21.14
N ARG A 393 -15.13 -16.93 21.18
CA ARG A 393 -14.10 -17.12 20.14
C ARG A 393 -14.43 -16.43 18.81
N GLY A 394 -15.34 -15.46 18.80
CA GLY A 394 -15.57 -14.59 17.66
C GLY A 394 -14.45 -13.55 17.55
N LEU A 395 -14.05 -13.20 16.32
CA LEU A 395 -13.07 -12.13 16.09
C LEU A 395 -13.77 -10.77 16.04
N GLN A 396 -13.35 -9.87 16.92
CA GLN A 396 -13.84 -8.49 16.97
C GLN A 396 -12.74 -7.53 16.55
N PHE A 397 -13.08 -6.57 15.68
CA PHE A 397 -12.17 -5.49 15.29
C PHE A 397 -11.99 -4.53 16.46
N LEU A 398 -10.74 -4.33 16.90
CA LEU A 398 -10.43 -3.41 17.99
C LEU A 398 -9.98 -2.03 17.50
N GLY A 399 -9.23 -1.97 16.40
CA GLY A 399 -8.70 -0.72 15.86
C GLY A 399 -7.66 -0.92 14.76
N GLU A 400 -7.19 0.19 14.21
CA GLU A 400 -6.09 0.21 13.24
C GLU A 400 -5.10 1.32 13.57
N ASP A 401 -3.83 1.08 13.25
CA ASP A 401 -2.74 2.05 13.43
C ASP A 401 -1.76 1.97 12.25
N ARG A 402 -0.82 2.92 12.17
CA ARG A 402 0.26 2.91 11.19
C ARG A 402 1.59 2.61 11.88
N ILE A 403 2.22 1.52 11.46
CA ILE A 403 3.60 1.20 11.89
C ILE A 403 4.61 1.89 10.96
N LYS A 404 5.77 2.21 11.52
CA LYS A 404 6.93 2.70 10.78
C LYS A 404 7.77 1.49 10.31
N HIS A 405 8.74 1.74 9.43
CA HIS A 405 9.75 0.72 9.13
C HIS A 405 10.38 0.27 10.45
N THR A 406 10.28 -1.02 10.75
CA THR A 406 10.74 -1.58 12.00
C THR A 406 11.85 -2.58 11.70
N PRO A 407 13.10 -2.31 12.13
CA PRO A 407 14.22 -3.22 11.86
C PRO A 407 14.06 -4.54 12.62
N GLU A 408 14.91 -5.51 12.30
CA GLU A 408 15.11 -6.68 13.14
C GLU A 408 15.43 -6.25 14.58
N ALA A 409 14.95 -7.01 15.56
CA ALA A 409 15.01 -6.74 16.99
C ALA A 409 14.28 -5.46 17.46
N GLY A 410 13.63 -4.71 16.58
CA GLY A 410 12.86 -3.51 16.90
C GLY A 410 11.57 -3.80 17.68
N GLU A 411 11.07 -2.82 18.43
CA GLU A 411 9.76 -2.89 19.09
C GLU A 411 8.68 -2.25 18.22
N LEU A 412 7.58 -2.96 18.00
CA LEU A 412 6.37 -2.44 17.40
C LEU A 412 5.43 -2.04 18.53
N ARG A 413 4.86 -0.83 18.41
CA ARG A 413 3.84 -0.32 19.32
C ARG A 413 2.63 0.12 18.52
N VAL A 414 1.49 -0.51 18.80
CA VAL A 414 0.25 -0.36 18.04
C VAL A 414 -0.83 0.22 18.95
N ALA A 415 -1.30 1.43 18.66
CA ALA A 415 -2.45 2.01 19.32
C ALA A 415 -3.72 1.28 18.89
N VAL A 416 -4.46 0.74 19.84
CA VAL A 416 -5.68 -0.03 19.54
C VAL A 416 -6.92 0.82 19.74
N GLY A 417 -6.95 1.66 20.78
CA GLY A 417 -8.09 2.53 21.07
C GLY A 417 -8.00 3.16 22.45
N SER A 418 -9.03 3.88 22.87
CA SER A 418 -9.11 4.45 24.22
C SER A 418 -9.72 3.46 25.21
N ALA A 419 -9.15 3.36 26.41
CA ALA A 419 -9.73 2.60 27.50
C ALA A 419 -11.00 3.29 28.02
N PHE A 420 -12.14 2.59 27.99
CA PHE A 420 -13.42 3.14 28.41
C PHE A 420 -13.52 3.32 29.93
N ASP A 421 -13.09 2.30 30.69
CA ASP A 421 -13.18 2.27 32.16
C ASP A 421 -12.06 3.06 32.87
N LEU A 422 -11.19 3.73 32.12
CA LEU A 422 -10.11 4.54 32.67
C LEU A 422 -10.28 5.98 32.22
N THR A 423 -10.28 6.90 33.18
CA THR A 423 -10.30 8.34 32.91
C THR A 423 -9.11 9.00 33.55
N ALA A 424 -8.60 10.04 32.89
CA ALA A 424 -7.49 10.84 33.36
C ALA A 424 -7.88 12.31 33.29
N LYS A 425 -7.59 13.06 34.34
CA LYS A 425 -7.75 14.52 34.36
C LYS A 425 -6.46 15.17 34.83
N ARG A 426 -5.89 16.00 33.98
CA ARG A 426 -4.69 16.78 34.28
C ARG A 426 -5.07 18.21 34.59
N ASN A 427 -4.67 18.70 35.76
CA ASN A 427 -4.91 20.06 36.22
C ASN A 427 -3.62 20.72 36.70
N GLU A 428 -3.53 22.03 36.51
CA GLU A 428 -2.49 22.86 37.13
C GLU A 428 -3.01 23.32 38.50
N SER A 429 -2.45 22.75 39.56
CA SER A 429 -2.89 23.04 40.93
C SER A 429 -2.24 24.30 41.51
N ASN A 430 -1.05 24.65 41.04
CA ASN A 430 -0.32 25.84 41.47
C ASN A 430 0.60 26.35 40.34
N TYR A 431 0.71 27.68 40.24
CA TYR A 431 1.59 28.37 39.30
C TYR A 431 2.29 29.52 40.00
N GLN A 432 3.61 29.55 39.93
CA GLN A 432 4.44 30.62 40.49
C GLN A 432 5.46 31.10 39.46
N ARG A 433 5.45 32.40 39.18
CA ARG A 433 6.51 33.04 38.40
C ARG A 433 7.61 33.53 39.34
N ILE A 434 8.76 32.85 39.31
CA ILE A 434 9.91 33.15 40.18
C ILE A 434 10.72 34.33 39.59
N SER A 435 10.85 34.39 38.27
CA SER A 435 11.44 35.52 37.54
C SER A 435 10.90 35.60 36.12
N ASP A 436 11.40 36.51 35.30
CA ASP A 436 11.01 36.60 33.89
C ASP A 436 11.31 35.34 33.08
N LYS A 437 12.29 34.54 33.53
CA LYS A 437 12.79 33.33 32.84
C LYS A 437 12.60 32.05 33.64
N VAL A 438 12.00 32.11 34.83
CA VAL A 438 11.84 30.94 35.70
C VAL A 438 10.41 30.86 36.21
N GLU A 439 9.76 29.75 35.93
CA GLU A 439 8.44 29.42 36.44
C GLU A 439 8.47 28.10 37.20
N ARG A 440 7.52 27.96 38.13
CA ARG A 440 7.30 26.75 38.91
C ARG A 440 5.83 26.40 38.85
N VAL A 441 5.54 25.18 38.41
CA VAL A 441 4.18 24.70 38.20
C VAL A 441 4.01 23.36 38.91
N THR A 442 2.91 23.21 39.64
CA THR A 442 2.52 21.95 40.27
C THR A 442 1.36 21.35 39.50
N TYR A 443 1.61 20.19 38.89
CA TYR A 443 0.62 19.43 38.14
C TYR A 443 0.00 18.36 39.02
N GLN A 444 -1.30 18.14 38.83
CA GLN A 444 -2.07 17.06 39.44
C GLN A 444 -2.80 16.27 38.36
N ILE A 445 -2.58 14.97 38.34
CA ILE A 445 -3.13 14.03 37.37
C ILE A 445 -3.97 13.01 38.15
N GLU A 446 -5.28 13.12 38.01
CA GLU A 446 -6.25 12.23 38.65
C GLU A 446 -6.63 11.11 37.67
N LEU A 447 -6.26 9.88 38.02
CA LEU A 447 -6.60 8.67 37.27
C LEU A 447 -7.71 7.92 38.00
N ASN A 448 -8.79 7.61 37.30
CA ASN A 448 -9.89 6.81 37.86
C ASN A 448 -10.03 5.50 37.09
N ASN A 449 -10.19 4.40 37.82
CA ASN A 449 -10.37 3.07 37.29
C ASN A 449 -11.70 2.47 37.76
N SER A 450 -12.63 2.26 36.84
CA SER A 450 -13.95 1.67 37.10
C SER A 450 -13.95 0.14 37.08
N LYS A 451 -12.85 -0.50 36.68
CA LYS A 451 -12.74 -1.96 36.62
C LYS A 451 -12.68 -2.59 38.02
N SER A 452 -13.02 -3.87 38.09
CA SER A 452 -12.88 -4.70 39.29
C SER A 452 -11.43 -5.06 39.64
N GLU A 453 -10.48 -4.76 38.77
CA GLU A 453 -9.06 -5.07 38.93
C GLU A 453 -8.23 -3.81 38.87
N ALA A 454 -7.11 -3.80 39.61
CA ALA A 454 -6.14 -2.71 39.50
C ALA A 454 -5.52 -2.69 38.10
N GLN A 455 -5.19 -1.50 37.59
CA GLN A 455 -4.58 -1.34 36.28
C GLN A 455 -3.30 -0.52 36.42
N GLU A 456 -2.24 -0.98 35.79
CA GLU A 456 -1.05 -0.15 35.61
C GLU A 456 -1.30 0.86 34.49
N VAL A 457 -1.04 2.13 34.77
CA VAL A 457 -1.13 3.22 33.78
C VAL A 457 0.22 3.92 33.74
N THR A 458 0.78 4.08 32.54
CA THR A 458 1.95 4.92 32.31
C THR A 458 1.51 6.33 31.95
N VAL A 459 1.85 7.30 32.78
CA VAL A 459 1.60 8.72 32.55
C VAL A 459 2.84 9.35 31.93
N VAL A 460 2.72 9.86 30.72
CA VAL A 460 3.79 10.52 29.96
C VAL A 460 3.59 12.02 30.05
N GLU A 461 4.62 12.74 30.50
CA GLU A 461 4.60 14.20 30.55
C GLU A 461 5.78 14.78 29.77
N HIS A 462 5.51 15.84 29.01
CA HIS A 462 6.49 16.54 28.21
C HIS A 462 6.86 17.89 28.85
N LEU A 463 8.14 18.05 29.19
CA LEU A 463 8.72 19.21 29.84
C LEU A 463 9.67 19.93 28.87
N PHE A 464 9.41 21.22 28.63
CA PHE A 464 10.21 22.04 27.72
C PHE A 464 11.16 22.97 28.47
N GLY A 465 12.23 23.41 27.79
CA GLY A 465 13.29 24.24 28.37
C GLY A 465 14.22 23.43 29.29
N GLN A 466 15.01 24.13 30.10
CA GLN A 466 15.71 23.48 31.20
C GLN A 466 14.71 23.24 32.33
N TRP A 467 14.64 22.02 32.86
CA TRP A 467 13.69 21.69 33.91
C TRP A 467 14.30 20.87 35.04
N GLU A 468 13.72 21.03 36.22
CA GLU A 468 14.03 20.24 37.41
C GLU A 468 12.73 19.89 38.13
N ILE A 469 12.56 18.62 38.49
CA ILE A 469 11.45 18.18 39.32
C ILE A 469 11.86 18.35 40.77
N LEU A 470 11.17 19.25 41.46
CA LEU A 470 11.46 19.59 42.85
C LEU A 470 10.76 18.64 43.81
N GLU A 471 9.53 18.25 43.46
CA GLU A 471 8.70 17.37 44.28
C GLU A 471 7.92 16.41 43.38
N SER A 472 7.73 15.19 43.86
CA SER A 472 6.92 14.20 43.17
C SER A 472 6.28 13.22 44.15
N SER A 473 5.01 12.89 43.92
CA SER A 473 4.26 11.91 44.70
C SER A 473 4.65 10.46 44.37
N ASP A 474 5.19 10.23 43.17
CA ASP A 474 5.48 8.90 42.64
C ASP A 474 6.85 8.90 41.96
N LYS A 475 7.48 7.72 41.90
CA LYS A 475 8.76 7.58 41.20
C LYS A 475 8.53 7.83 39.71
N TYR A 476 9.31 8.74 39.13
CA TYR A 476 9.36 8.96 37.69
C TYR A 476 10.67 8.44 37.10
N GLU A 477 10.63 8.16 35.81
CA GLU A 477 11.79 7.87 34.98
C GLU A 477 11.97 8.99 33.95
N LYS A 478 13.19 9.50 33.79
CA LYS A 478 13.52 10.45 32.72
C LYS A 478 13.93 9.65 31.48
N ILE A 479 13.07 9.65 30.47
CA ILE A 479 13.29 8.89 29.23
C ILE A 479 14.23 9.66 28.30
N ASP A 480 14.02 10.96 28.16
CA ASP A 480 14.85 11.84 27.34
C ASP A 480 14.93 13.26 27.93
N ALA A 481 15.51 14.20 27.19
CA ALA A 481 15.69 15.58 27.64
C ALA A 481 14.37 16.32 27.93
N SER A 482 13.24 15.85 27.38
CA SER A 482 11.92 16.48 27.44
C SER A 482 10.81 15.56 27.93
N THR A 483 11.05 14.27 28.13
CA THR A 483 10.01 13.29 28.47
C THR A 483 10.29 12.62 29.81
N ILE A 484 9.27 12.58 30.66
CA ILE A 484 9.25 11.78 31.89
C ILE A 484 8.06 10.81 31.87
N GLU A 485 8.22 9.68 32.54
CA GLU A 485 7.16 8.68 32.70
C GLU A 485 6.93 8.33 34.17
N PHE A 486 5.66 8.27 34.57
CA PHE A 486 5.22 7.70 35.85
C PHE A 486 4.49 6.39 35.57
N ARG A 487 4.99 5.28 36.13
CA ARG A 487 4.27 3.99 36.11
C ARG A 487 3.52 3.85 37.42
N VAL A 488 2.20 3.90 37.35
CA VAL A 488 1.36 3.94 38.56
C VAL A 488 0.28 2.87 38.51
N MET A 489 0.11 2.17 39.63
CA MET A 489 -1.00 1.24 39.83
C MET A 489 -2.23 2.01 40.29
N VAL A 490 -3.26 2.06 39.44
CA VAL A 490 -4.57 2.62 39.77
C VAL A 490 -5.43 1.50 40.38
N PRO A 491 -5.87 1.60 41.64
CA PRO A 491 -6.60 0.54 42.31
C PRO A 491 -7.93 0.23 41.63
N ALA A 492 -8.42 -1.00 41.81
CA ALA A 492 -9.76 -1.41 41.36
C ALA A 492 -10.84 -0.49 41.95
N LYS A 493 -11.80 -0.06 41.12
CA LYS A 493 -12.91 0.82 41.52
C LYS A 493 -12.46 2.04 42.33
N GLY A 494 -11.32 2.62 41.97
CA GLY A 494 -10.67 3.65 42.76
C GLY A 494 -9.93 4.68 41.93
N THR A 495 -9.33 5.61 42.67
CA THR A 495 -8.65 6.79 42.12
C THR A 495 -7.20 6.81 42.57
N LYS A 496 -6.30 7.23 41.68
CA LYS A 496 -4.89 7.50 41.95
C LYS A 496 -4.60 8.94 41.54
N LEU A 497 -4.04 9.72 42.45
CA LEU A 497 -3.57 11.07 42.19
C LEU A 497 -2.05 11.05 42.05
N VAL A 498 -1.54 11.51 40.91
CA VAL A 498 -0.11 11.76 40.67
C VAL A 498 0.09 13.27 40.72
N SER A 499 1.01 13.74 41.56
CA SER A 499 1.31 15.15 41.74
C SER A 499 2.81 15.38 41.61
N TYR A 500 3.22 16.38 40.84
CA TYR A 500 4.63 16.75 40.75
C TYR A 500 4.80 18.26 40.53
N THR A 501 5.87 18.82 41.10
CA THR A 501 6.24 20.22 40.96
C THR A 501 7.48 20.31 40.09
N VAL A 502 7.37 21.03 38.98
CA VAL A 502 8.47 21.27 38.05
C VAL A 502 8.85 22.75 38.05
N GLU A 503 10.15 23.03 38.12
CA GLU A 503 10.70 24.34 37.80
C GLU A 503 11.23 24.31 36.36
N ARG A 504 10.85 25.30 35.55
CA ARG A 504 11.30 25.46 34.17
C ARG A 504 12.05 26.76 33.99
N ARG A 505 13.10 26.74 33.17
CA ARG A 505 13.94 27.89 32.83
C ARG A 505 14.01 28.06 31.31
N PHE A 506 13.80 29.31 30.86
CA PHE A 506 13.69 29.71 29.45
C PHE A 506 14.81 30.64 28.98
#